data_AF-A0A2G5DGH7-F1
#
_entry.id   AF-A0A2G5DGH7-F1
#
_cell.length_a   1.000
_cell.length_b   1.000
_cell.length_c   1.000
_cell.angle_alpha   90.00
_cell.angle_beta   90.00
_cell.angle_gamma   90.00
#
_symmetry.space_group_name_H-M   'P 1'
#
loop_
_entity.id
_entity.type
_entity.pdbx_description
1 polymer ?
#
loop_
_entity_poly.entity_id
_entity_poly.type
_entity_poly.pdbx_seq_one_letter_code
_entity_poly.pdbx_strand_id
1 'polypeptide(L)'
;MPLQWEQFNLTCPFSFYLDLVFRSSLIIDEPLLYLPAFIQRGVEPRKHCLIILDQSKNKIIQEMEFPPKEVILQEIDDHLPPKDCNFIRRDCFGKSHGSILYACYELGQIKIWQILLITDNKGECKREWSVTHRLKLETMVENYKECLKYAFKGRISFIAFHPMNPQVIFLACSEKKYLYDVNSSRFELI
;
A
#
# COMPACT_ATOMS: atom_id res chain seq x y z
N MET A 1 -24.06 16.02 -3.20
CA MET A 1 -23.80 15.84 -1.76
C MET A 1 -22.45 15.19 -1.65
N PRO A 2 -21.46 15.74 -0.92
CA PRO A 2 -20.23 14.99 -0.64
C PRO A 2 -20.65 13.68 0.02
N LEU A 3 -20.16 12.56 -0.52
CA LEU A 3 -20.53 11.21 -0.08
C LEU A 3 -20.36 11.15 1.45
N GLN A 4 -21.31 10.57 2.18
CA GLN A 4 -21.27 10.49 3.65
C GLN A 4 -19.93 9.98 4.20
N TRP A 5 -19.19 9.21 3.39
CA TRP A 5 -17.81 8.79 3.62
C TRP A 5 -16.76 9.91 3.66
N GLU A 6 -16.85 10.93 2.80
CA GLU A 6 -15.98 12.09 2.85
C GLU A 6 -16.21 12.88 4.15
N GLN A 7 -17.48 13.09 4.52
CA GLN A 7 -17.83 13.71 5.81
C GLN A 7 -17.37 12.88 7.00
N PHE A 8 -17.53 11.55 6.96
CA PHE A 8 -17.01 10.67 8.00
C PHE A 8 -15.48 10.78 8.12
N ASN A 9 -14.74 10.73 7.01
CA ASN A 9 -13.28 10.88 7.03
C ASN A 9 -12.82 12.24 7.57
N LEU A 10 -13.59 13.31 7.34
CA LEU A 10 -13.28 14.65 7.82
C LEU A 10 -13.63 14.88 9.30
N THR A 11 -14.57 14.10 9.86
CA THR A 11 -15.10 14.30 11.22
C THR A 11 -14.70 13.19 12.19
N CYS A 12 -14.24 12.05 11.68
CA CYS A 12 -13.78 10.92 12.46
C CYS A 12 -12.52 11.29 13.26
N PRO A 13 -12.48 11.02 14.58
CA PRO A 13 -11.24 11.10 15.34
C PRO A 13 -10.15 10.26 14.68
N PHE A 14 -8.98 10.84 14.52
CA PHE A 14 -7.86 10.24 13.78
C PHE A 14 -7.48 8.84 14.28
N SER A 15 -7.49 8.64 15.60
CA SER A 15 -7.25 7.33 16.25
C SER A 15 -8.28 6.27 15.83
N PHE A 16 -9.55 6.64 15.74
CA PHE A 16 -10.63 5.74 15.34
C PHE A 16 -10.53 5.33 13.86
N TYR A 17 -10.14 6.26 12.98
CA TYR A 17 -9.90 5.94 11.57
C TYR A 17 -8.79 4.90 11.42
N LEU A 18 -7.67 5.07 12.12
CA LEU A 18 -6.58 4.10 12.08
C LEU A 18 -7.02 2.72 12.59
N ASP A 19 -7.76 2.67 13.70
CA ASP A 19 -8.28 1.42 14.28
C ASP A 19 -9.26 0.69 13.34
N LEU A 20 -9.99 1.43 12.49
CA LEU A 20 -10.94 0.90 11.52
C LEU A 20 -10.23 0.36 10.26
N VAL A 21 -9.19 1.05 9.77
CA VAL A 21 -8.39 0.60 8.62
C VAL A 21 -7.62 -0.70 8.90
N PHE A 22 -7.25 -0.97 10.16
CA PHE A 22 -6.66 -2.25 10.57
C PHE A 22 -7.53 -3.48 10.25
N ARG A 23 -8.82 -3.33 9.94
CA ARG A 23 -9.79 -4.43 9.91
C ARG A 23 -10.39 -4.75 8.54
N SER A 24 -10.04 -4.03 7.47
CA SER A 24 -10.69 -4.24 6.17
C SER A 24 -9.69 -4.36 5.05
N SER A 25 -9.43 -5.62 4.67
CA SER A 25 -8.70 -6.00 3.45
C SER A 25 -9.49 -5.66 2.18
N LEU A 26 -10.78 -5.33 2.28
CA LEU A 26 -11.71 -5.12 1.17
C LEU A 26 -11.95 -3.62 0.93
N ILE A 27 -12.00 -3.19 -0.32
CA ILE A 27 -12.41 -1.82 -0.69
C ILE A 27 -13.68 -1.88 -1.54
N ILE A 28 -14.69 -1.12 -1.12
CA ILE A 28 -15.92 -0.89 -1.87
C ILE A 28 -15.83 0.48 -2.55
N ASP A 29 -15.97 0.50 -3.87
CA ASP A 29 -15.97 1.72 -4.68
C ASP A 29 -16.98 1.55 -5.81
N GLU A 30 -18.25 1.76 -5.46
CA GLU A 30 -19.40 1.39 -6.30
C GLU A 30 -19.25 1.90 -7.75
N PRO A 31 -19.51 1.03 -8.75
CA PRO A 31 -20.10 -0.31 -8.64
C PRO A 31 -19.09 -1.45 -8.37
N LEU A 32 -17.84 -1.13 -8.04
CA LEU A 32 -16.74 -2.09 -7.98
C LEU A 32 -16.39 -2.51 -6.55
N LEU A 33 -15.90 -3.75 -6.45
CA LEU A 33 -15.34 -4.35 -5.25
C LEU A 33 -13.91 -4.78 -5.52
N TYR A 34 -12.98 -4.38 -4.65
CA TYR A 34 -11.58 -4.78 -4.71
C TYR A 34 -11.26 -5.66 -3.50
N LEU A 35 -10.85 -6.90 -3.77
CA LEU A 35 -10.62 -7.94 -2.77
C LEU A 35 -9.25 -8.59 -2.95
N PRO A 36 -8.28 -8.33 -2.05
CA PRO A 36 -7.07 -9.13 -1.92
C PRO A 36 -7.45 -10.58 -1.62
N ALA A 37 -6.93 -11.50 -2.41
CA ALA A 37 -7.23 -12.92 -2.33
C ALA A 37 -5.99 -13.77 -2.58
N PHE A 38 -6.01 -15.00 -2.07
CA PHE A 38 -5.05 -16.03 -2.44
C PHE A 38 -5.75 -17.03 -3.36
N ILE A 39 -5.32 -17.11 -4.61
CA ILE A 39 -5.84 -18.08 -5.56
C ILE A 39 -4.87 -19.26 -5.64
N GLN A 40 -5.40 -20.47 -5.46
CA GLN A 40 -4.70 -21.73 -5.67
C GLN A 40 -5.31 -22.41 -6.90
N ARG A 41 -4.51 -22.57 -7.96
CA ARG A 41 -4.95 -23.27 -9.18
C ARG A 41 -4.28 -24.64 -9.24
N GLY A 42 -5.00 -25.67 -8.78
CA GLY A 42 -4.50 -27.04 -8.76
C GLY A 42 -3.22 -27.18 -7.92
N VAL A 43 -2.14 -27.59 -8.58
CA VAL A 43 -0.82 -27.85 -7.97
C VAL A 43 0.09 -26.62 -7.94
N GLU A 44 -0.35 -25.48 -8.52
CA GLU A 44 0.45 -24.25 -8.53
C GLU A 44 0.53 -23.60 -7.13
N PRO A 45 1.66 -22.94 -6.82
CA PRO A 45 1.82 -22.19 -5.57
C PRO A 45 0.75 -21.10 -5.44
N ARG A 46 0.27 -20.88 -4.21
CA ARG A 46 -0.70 -19.82 -3.90
C ARG A 46 -0.17 -18.46 -4.36
N LYS A 47 -0.88 -17.83 -5.29
CA LYS A 47 -0.56 -16.48 -5.74
C LYS A 47 -1.41 -15.46 -5.00
N HIS A 48 -0.76 -14.41 -4.49
CA HIS A 48 -1.43 -13.27 -3.90
C HIS A 48 -1.89 -12.34 -5.02
N CYS A 49 -3.18 -12.10 -5.11
CA CYS A 49 -3.81 -11.36 -6.19
C CYS A 49 -4.90 -10.44 -5.67
N LEU A 50 -5.26 -9.46 -6.49
CA LEU A 50 -6.39 -8.59 -6.30
C LEU A 50 -7.50 -9.03 -7.26
N ILE A 51 -8.66 -9.37 -6.72
CA ILE A 51 -9.87 -9.66 -7.47
C ILE A 51 -10.70 -8.39 -7.55
N ILE A 52 -11.13 -8.04 -8.77
CA ILE A 52 -12.00 -6.90 -9.05
C ILE A 52 -13.33 -7.42 -9.55
N LEU A 53 -14.40 -7.14 -8.80
CA LEU A 53 -15.75 -7.60 -9.07
C LEU A 53 -16.68 -6.42 -9.36
N ASP A 54 -17.46 -6.53 -10.42
CA ASP A 54 -18.57 -5.63 -10.71
C ASP A 54 -19.79 -6.12 -9.93
N GLN A 55 -20.16 -5.38 -8.88
CA GLN A 55 -21.25 -5.74 -7.98
C GLN A 55 -22.61 -5.69 -8.68
N SER A 56 -22.77 -4.79 -9.66
CA SER A 56 -24.05 -4.64 -10.39
C SER A 56 -24.37 -5.88 -11.23
N LYS A 57 -23.33 -6.60 -11.67
CA LYS A 57 -23.44 -7.82 -12.48
C LYS A 57 -23.08 -9.09 -11.72
N ASN A 58 -22.66 -8.94 -10.46
CA ASN A 58 -22.09 -10.01 -9.64
C ASN A 58 -21.03 -10.85 -10.40
N LYS A 59 -20.11 -10.18 -11.10
CA LYS A 59 -19.14 -10.83 -11.99
C LYS A 59 -17.73 -10.34 -11.71
N ILE A 60 -16.77 -11.27 -11.61
CA ILE A 60 -15.35 -10.94 -11.62
C ILE A 60 -15.01 -10.37 -13.01
N ILE A 61 -14.58 -9.11 -13.03
CA ILE A 61 -14.20 -8.44 -14.28
C ILE A 61 -12.69 -8.48 -14.49
N GLN A 62 -11.91 -8.63 -13.42
CA GLN A 62 -10.46 -8.73 -13.54
C GLN A 62 -9.83 -9.41 -12.33
N GLU A 63 -8.82 -10.25 -12.59
CA GLU A 63 -7.86 -10.73 -11.60
C GLU A 63 -6.50 -10.11 -11.91
N MET A 64 -5.87 -9.50 -10.91
CA MET A 64 -4.57 -8.86 -11.05
C MET A 64 -3.61 -9.47 -10.03
N GLU A 65 -2.43 -9.92 -10.45
CA GLU A 65 -1.38 -10.22 -9.47
C GLU A 65 -1.01 -8.92 -8.73
N PHE A 66 -0.77 -9.00 -7.41
CA PHE A 66 -0.16 -7.86 -6.72
C PHE A 66 1.19 -7.53 -7.39
N PRO A 67 1.64 -6.26 -7.35
CA PRO A 67 2.87 -5.87 -8.02
C PRO A 67 4.01 -6.85 -7.72
N PRO A 68 4.78 -7.24 -8.75
CA PRO A 68 5.74 -8.32 -8.64
C PRO A 68 6.72 -8.07 -7.49
N LYS A 69 7.14 -9.16 -6.84
CA LYS A 69 8.39 -9.16 -6.08
C LYS A 69 9.48 -8.87 -7.11
N GLU A 70 9.91 -7.63 -7.25
CA GLU A 70 11.14 -7.37 -7.99
C GLU A 70 12.23 -8.13 -7.22
N VAL A 71 12.70 -9.25 -7.78
CA VAL A 71 13.89 -9.95 -7.31
C VAL A 71 15.06 -9.07 -7.71
N ILE A 72 15.27 -7.99 -6.96
CA ILE A 72 16.42 -7.10 -7.09
C ILE A 72 17.58 -7.80 -6.39
N LEU A 73 18.13 -8.82 -7.05
CA LEU A 73 19.42 -9.39 -6.67
C LEU A 73 20.59 -8.63 -7.33
N GLN A 74 20.32 -7.56 -8.09
CA GLN A 74 21.34 -6.91 -8.93
C GLN A 74 21.62 -5.43 -8.61
N GLU A 75 20.92 -4.79 -7.67
CA GLU A 75 21.22 -3.42 -7.20
C GLU A 75 21.36 -3.36 -5.67
N ILE A 76 22.02 -4.37 -5.10
CA ILE A 76 22.43 -4.33 -3.70
C ILE A 76 23.73 -3.54 -3.64
N ASP A 77 23.59 -2.23 -3.43
CA ASP A 77 24.66 -1.35 -2.92
C ASP A 77 25.20 -1.91 -1.58
N ASP A 78 26.45 -1.60 -1.23
CA ASP A 78 27.23 -2.12 -0.08
C ASP A 78 26.59 -1.96 1.32
N HIS A 79 25.36 -1.46 1.42
CA HIS A 79 24.57 -1.36 2.64
C HIS A 79 23.60 -2.53 2.79
N LEU A 80 24.11 -3.74 2.58
CA LEU A 80 23.38 -4.95 2.93
C LEU A 80 22.89 -4.83 4.38
N PRO A 81 21.60 -5.05 4.62
CA PRO A 81 21.16 -5.23 5.99
C PRO A 81 21.90 -6.44 6.59
N PRO A 82 22.24 -6.41 7.89
CA PRO A 82 23.01 -7.47 8.54
C PRO A 82 22.47 -8.85 8.20
N LYS A 83 23.36 -9.85 8.07
CA LYS A 83 23.01 -11.25 7.74
C LYS A 83 21.95 -11.89 8.65
N ASP A 84 21.63 -11.26 9.78
CA ASP A 84 20.64 -11.69 10.77
C ASP A 84 19.30 -10.93 10.70
N CYS A 85 19.09 -10.10 9.67
CA CYS A 85 17.85 -9.37 9.49
C CYS A 85 16.78 -10.24 8.82
N ASN A 86 15.83 -10.72 9.62
CA ASN A 86 14.58 -11.28 9.11
C ASN A 86 13.72 -10.14 8.52
N PHE A 87 13.84 -9.90 7.22
CA PHE A 87 12.96 -8.99 6.50
C PHE A 87 11.55 -9.59 6.42
N ILE A 88 10.65 -9.06 7.23
CA ILE A 88 9.23 -9.32 7.08
C ILE A 88 8.68 -8.25 6.15
N ARG A 89 8.26 -8.66 4.94
CA ARG A 89 7.50 -7.80 4.04
C ARG A 89 6.28 -7.27 4.77
N ARG A 90 6.07 -5.96 4.71
CA ARG A 90 4.87 -5.30 5.22
C ARG A 90 4.23 -4.57 4.09
N ASP A 91 2.95 -4.81 3.91
CA ASP A 91 2.16 -4.18 2.88
C ASP A 91 0.89 -3.57 3.43
N CYS A 92 0.39 -2.58 2.69
CA CYS A 92 -0.88 -1.93 2.96
C CYS A 92 -1.62 -1.78 1.64
N PHE A 93 -2.89 -2.14 1.66
CA PHE A 93 -3.81 -1.95 0.56
C PHE A 93 -4.92 -1.02 1.05
N GLY A 94 -5.24 0.01 0.28
CA GLY A 94 -6.21 1.01 0.72
C GLY A 94 -6.70 1.93 -0.39
N LYS A 95 -7.68 2.77 -0.04
CA LYS A 95 -8.23 3.80 -0.93
C LYS A 95 -7.84 5.17 -0.43
N SER A 96 -7.44 6.05 -1.34
CA SER A 96 -7.21 7.46 -1.04
C SER A 96 -7.66 8.34 -2.20
N HIS A 97 -8.51 9.32 -1.92
CA HIS A 97 -9.02 10.28 -2.91
C HIS A 97 -9.50 9.60 -4.22
N GLY A 98 -10.27 8.52 -4.10
CA GLY A 98 -10.76 7.74 -5.24
C GLY A 98 -9.75 6.77 -5.86
N SER A 99 -8.46 6.89 -5.55
CA SER A 99 -7.42 5.98 -6.02
C SER A 99 -7.31 4.74 -5.15
N ILE A 100 -7.15 3.58 -5.80
CA ILE A 100 -6.81 2.33 -5.13
C ILE A 100 -5.29 2.20 -5.09
N LEU A 101 -4.74 2.09 -3.90
CA LEU A 101 -3.32 2.14 -3.63
C LEU A 101 -2.82 0.87 -2.95
N TYR A 102 -1.57 0.53 -3.26
CA TYR A 102 -0.82 -0.53 -2.62
C TYR A 102 0.55 0.02 -2.20
N ALA A 103 0.95 -0.19 -0.95
CA ALA A 103 2.27 0.13 -0.46
C ALA A 103 2.98 -1.13 0.01
N CYS A 104 4.28 -1.21 -0.23
CA CYS A 104 5.13 -2.29 0.25
C CYS A 104 6.44 -1.71 0.77
N TYR A 105 6.96 -2.32 1.84
CA TYR A 105 8.30 -2.08 2.37
C TYR A 105 9.10 -3.36 2.19
N GLU A 106 10.16 -3.25 1.41
CA GLU A 106 11.06 -4.35 1.08
C GLU A 106 12.47 -3.78 0.91
N LEU A 107 13.45 -4.42 1.57
CA LEU A 107 14.88 -4.10 1.44
C LEU A 107 15.22 -2.62 1.66
N GLY A 108 14.64 -2.01 2.71
CA GLY A 108 14.91 -0.60 3.01
C GLY A 108 14.25 0.39 2.06
N GLN A 109 13.38 -0.07 1.15
CA GLN A 109 12.63 0.80 0.24
C GLN A 109 11.13 0.70 0.49
N ILE A 110 10.48 1.87 0.47
CA ILE A 110 9.02 2.00 0.39
C ILE A 110 8.68 2.20 -1.09
N LYS A 111 7.77 1.37 -1.59
CA LYS A 111 7.21 1.49 -2.94
C LYS A 111 5.70 1.63 -2.85
N ILE A 112 5.15 2.53 -3.63
CA ILE A 112 3.71 2.79 -3.70
C ILE A 112 3.27 2.60 -5.15
N TRP A 113 2.19 1.86 -5.32
CA TRP A 113 1.51 1.63 -6.59
C TRP A 113 0.08 2.14 -6.52
N GLN A 114 -0.42 2.59 -7.66
CA GLN A 114 -1.82 2.90 -7.87
C GLN A 114 -2.40 2.05 -8.99
N ILE A 115 -3.68 1.75 -8.92
CA ILE A 115 -4.40 1.15 -10.04
C ILE A 115 -4.83 2.26 -11.01
N LEU A 116 -4.45 2.13 -12.27
CA LEU A 116 -4.90 2.99 -13.36
C LEU A 116 -5.79 2.22 -14.33
N LEU A 117 -6.80 2.90 -14.89
CA LEU A 117 -7.56 2.38 -16.03
C LEU A 117 -6.82 2.78 -17.31
N ILE A 118 -6.40 1.79 -18.08
CA ILE A 118 -5.69 1.94 -19.34
C ILE A 118 -6.60 1.42 -20.45
N THR A 119 -6.79 2.21 -21.49
CA THR A 119 -7.50 1.78 -22.70
C THR A 119 -6.49 1.28 -23.70
N ASP A 120 -6.65 0.04 -24.17
CA ASP A 120 -5.77 -0.52 -25.18
C ASP A 120 -6.09 0.02 -26.58
N ASN A 121 -5.26 -0.35 -27.57
CA ASN A 121 -5.45 0.08 -28.96
C ASN A 121 -6.74 -0.47 -29.61
N LYS A 122 -7.45 -1.39 -28.95
CA LYS A 122 -8.73 -1.94 -29.39
C LYS A 122 -9.92 -1.27 -28.70
N GLY A 123 -9.68 -0.29 -27.82
CA GLY A 123 -10.71 0.39 -27.04
C GLY A 123 -11.16 -0.37 -25.80
N GLU A 124 -10.49 -1.48 -25.45
CA GLU A 124 -10.79 -2.24 -24.23
C GLU A 124 -10.11 -1.58 -23.02
N CYS A 125 -10.89 -1.33 -21.96
CA CYS A 125 -10.37 -0.75 -20.73
C CYS A 125 -9.93 -1.85 -19.76
N LYS A 126 -8.66 -1.82 -19.37
CA LYS A 126 -8.03 -2.74 -18.40
C LYS A 126 -7.42 -1.96 -17.24
N ARG A 127 -7.46 -2.54 -16.03
CA ARG A 127 -6.76 -1.96 -14.87
C ARG A 127 -5.33 -2.49 -14.77
N GLU A 128 -4.37 -1.61 -14.51
CA GLU A 128 -2.97 -2.00 -14.33
C GLU A 128 -2.33 -1.28 -13.15
N TRP A 129 -1.33 -1.92 -12.54
CA TRP A 129 -0.52 -1.31 -11.50
C TRP A 129 0.47 -0.33 -12.13
N SER A 130 0.50 0.88 -11.59
CA SER A 130 1.49 1.89 -11.93
C SER A 130 2.25 2.28 -10.67
N VAL A 131 3.58 2.23 -10.72
CA VAL A 131 4.43 2.73 -9.64
C VAL A 131 4.26 4.24 -9.57
N THR A 132 3.82 4.75 -8.44
CA THR A 132 3.71 6.20 -8.20
C THR A 132 4.90 6.74 -7.43
N HIS A 133 5.53 5.90 -6.60
CA HIS A 133 6.59 6.35 -5.73
C HIS A 133 7.58 5.24 -5.37
N ARG A 134 8.85 5.62 -5.26
CA ARG A 134 9.96 4.78 -4.80
C ARG A 134 10.82 5.62 -3.86
N LEU A 135 11.02 5.15 -2.64
CA LEU A 135 11.76 5.88 -1.61
C LEU A 135 12.68 4.94 -0.84
N LYS A 136 13.94 5.34 -0.67
CA LYS A 136 14.83 4.70 0.30
C LYS A 136 14.46 5.19 1.70
N LEU A 137 14.30 4.28 2.64
CA LEU A 137 13.97 4.62 4.02
C LEU A 137 15.03 5.54 4.62
N GLU A 138 16.31 5.31 4.31
CA GLU A 138 17.45 6.14 4.70
C GLU A 138 17.26 7.62 4.37
N THR A 139 16.69 7.92 3.20
CA THR A 139 16.39 9.29 2.78
C THR A 139 15.14 9.86 3.47
N MET A 140 14.25 9.00 3.97
CA MET A 140 13.01 9.41 4.64
C MET A 140 13.23 9.85 6.10
N VAL A 141 14.15 9.20 6.81
CA VAL A 141 14.25 9.30 8.27
C VAL A 141 15.55 9.96 8.75
N GLU A 142 16.10 10.89 7.96
CA GLU A 142 17.34 11.61 8.31
C GLU A 142 17.32 12.19 9.73
N ASN A 143 16.14 12.68 10.17
CA ASN A 143 15.90 13.24 11.50
C ASN A 143 15.42 12.22 12.56
N TYR A 144 15.16 10.97 12.18
CA TYR A 144 14.61 9.92 13.05
C TYR A 144 15.42 8.63 12.91
N LYS A 145 16.72 8.70 13.22
CA LYS A 145 17.67 7.59 13.05
C LYS A 145 17.25 6.32 13.81
N GLU A 146 16.50 6.45 14.90
CA GLU A 146 15.90 5.31 15.61
C GLU A 146 14.95 4.50 14.72
N CYS A 147 14.27 5.14 13.77
CA CYS A 147 13.38 4.47 12.82
C CYS A 147 14.15 3.55 11.89
N LEU A 148 15.38 3.90 11.47
CA LEU A 148 16.24 2.99 10.69
C LEU A 148 16.50 1.71 11.47
N LYS A 149 16.90 1.83 12.74
CA LYS A 149 17.17 0.69 13.61
C LYS A 149 15.96 -0.23 13.74
N TYR A 150 14.75 0.33 13.85
CA TYR A 150 13.52 -0.44 13.93
C TYR A 150 13.12 -1.06 12.59
N ALA A 151 13.34 -0.36 11.48
CA ALA A 151 13.07 -0.86 10.15
C ALA A 151 13.94 -2.05 9.76
N PHE A 152 15.24 -1.99 10.06
CA PHE A 152 16.15 -3.12 9.87
C PHE A 152 15.78 -4.31 10.76
N LYS A 153 15.03 -4.08 11.85
CA LYS A 153 14.45 -5.14 12.70
C LYS A 153 13.06 -5.59 12.27
N GLY A 154 12.55 -5.12 11.12
CA GLY A 154 11.21 -5.46 10.62
C GLY A 154 10.06 -4.89 11.46
N ARG A 155 10.31 -3.82 12.21
CA ARG A 155 9.33 -3.16 13.11
C ARG A 155 8.70 -1.89 12.52
N ILE A 156 8.83 -1.68 11.22
CA ILE A 156 8.00 -0.72 10.49
C ILE A 156 6.80 -1.47 9.93
N SER A 157 5.60 -0.96 10.18
CA SER A 157 4.35 -1.47 9.59
C SER A 157 3.63 -0.31 8.91
N PHE A 158 3.17 -0.50 7.67
CA PHE A 158 2.19 0.41 7.09
C PHE A 158 0.87 0.24 7.80
N ILE A 159 0.26 1.37 8.14
CA ILE A 159 -1.05 1.38 8.80
C ILE A 159 -2.12 1.62 7.76
N ALA A 160 -2.05 2.75 7.06
CA ALA A 160 -3.12 3.23 6.20
C ALA A 160 -2.60 4.27 5.21
N PHE A 161 -3.31 4.43 4.10
CA PHE A 161 -3.25 5.65 3.31
C PHE A 161 -4.15 6.72 3.94
N HIS A 162 -3.74 7.98 3.85
CA HIS A 162 -4.61 9.09 4.26
C HIS A 162 -5.85 9.11 3.36
N PRO A 163 -7.07 9.22 3.91
CA PRO A 163 -8.29 8.99 3.13
C PRO A 163 -8.46 9.99 1.98
N MET A 164 -8.02 11.23 2.17
CA MET A 164 -8.22 12.34 1.23
C MET A 164 -6.94 12.80 0.52
N ASN A 165 -5.77 12.30 0.92
CA ASN A 165 -4.50 12.74 0.37
C ASN A 165 -3.67 11.50 -0.01
N PRO A 166 -3.62 11.11 -1.29
CA PRO A 166 -2.93 9.89 -1.72
C PRO A 166 -1.41 9.99 -1.55
N GLN A 167 -0.90 11.19 -1.28
CA GLN A 167 0.50 11.44 -0.99
C GLN A 167 0.85 11.20 0.47
N VAL A 168 -0.11 10.98 1.37
CA VAL A 168 0.18 10.75 2.79
C VAL A 168 -0.06 9.30 3.18
N ILE A 169 0.93 8.70 3.84
CA ILE A 169 0.89 7.35 4.38
C ILE A 169 1.15 7.37 5.88
N PHE A 170 0.39 6.57 6.61
CA PHE A 170 0.61 6.34 8.03
C PHE A 170 1.43 5.09 8.27
N LEU A 171 2.45 5.24 9.11
CA LEU A 171 3.45 4.23 9.40
C LEU A 171 3.54 4.05 10.92
N ALA A 172 3.60 2.81 11.39
CA ALA A 172 3.99 2.50 12.75
C ALA A 172 5.46 2.11 12.74
N CYS A 173 6.25 2.69 13.64
CA CYS A 173 7.63 2.29 13.87
C CYS A 173 7.79 1.97 15.36
N SER A 174 7.89 0.68 15.68
CA SER A 174 7.73 0.17 17.04
C SER A 174 6.36 0.58 17.64
N GLU A 175 6.34 1.39 18.69
CA GLU A 175 5.12 1.82 19.40
C GLU A 175 4.63 3.21 18.94
N LYS A 176 5.42 3.90 18.10
CA LYS A 176 5.14 5.26 17.64
C LYS A 176 4.47 5.23 16.28
N LYS A 177 3.56 6.19 16.04
CA LYS A 177 2.87 6.39 14.78
C LYS A 177 3.41 7.64 14.10
N TYR A 178 3.56 7.55 12.79
CA TYR A 178 4.12 8.62 11.97
C TYR A 178 3.24 8.84 10.75
N LEU A 179 3.23 10.07 10.26
CA LEU A 179 2.81 10.36 8.89
C LEU A 179 4.06 10.53 8.03
N TYR A 180 3.96 10.05 6.80
CA TYR A 180 4.89 10.37 5.74
C TYR A 180 4.14 11.02 4.60
N ASP A 181 4.51 12.26 4.27
CA ASP A 181 4.07 12.97 3.08
C ASP A 181 5.08 12.74 1.95
N VAL A 182 4.66 12.00 0.95
CA VAL A 182 5.40 11.56 -0.24
C VAL A 182 5.88 12.73 -1.09
N ASN A 183 5.09 13.81 -1.18
CA ASN A 183 5.37 14.93 -2.08
C ASN A 183 6.40 15.88 -1.47
N SER A 184 6.20 16.24 -0.21
CA SER A 184 7.13 17.08 0.55
C SER A 184 8.31 16.29 1.14
N SER A 185 8.30 14.96 1.01
CA SER A 185 9.26 14.05 1.65
C SER A 185 9.40 14.28 3.16
N ARG A 186 8.29 14.63 3.83
CA ARG A 186 8.28 14.93 5.27
C ARG A 186 7.80 13.72 6.07
N PHE A 187 8.59 13.36 7.07
CA PHE A 187 8.27 12.30 8.04
C PHE A 187 8.05 12.92 9.41
N GLU A 188 6.88 12.72 10.00
CA GLU A 188 6.45 13.43 11.21
C GLU A 188 5.79 12.48 12.21
N LEU A 189 6.11 12.66 13.49
CA LEU A 189 5.49 11.94 14.60
C LEU A 189 4.08 12.48 14.85
N ILE A 190 3.10 11.58 15.07
CA ILE A 190 1.70 11.91 15.38
C ILE A 190 1.37 11.54 16.82
#